data_AF-F8PQE2-F1
#
_entry.id   AF-F8PQE2-F1
#
_cell.length_a   1.000
_cell.length_b   1.000
_cell.length_c   1.000
_cell.angle_alpha   90.00
_cell.angle_beta   90.00
_cell.angle_gamma   90.00
#
_symmetry.space_group_name_H-M   'P 1'
#
loop_
_entity.id
_entity.type
_entity.pdbx_description
1 polymer ?
#
loop_
_entity_poly.entity_id
_entity_poly.type
_entity_poly.pdbx_seq_one_letter_code
_entity_poly.pdbx_strand_id
1 'polypeptide(L)'
;MESMLMYETTVKGYIRKSNVLFAMRDYTKAIEAIQEASDHDEDHKHTSEIQQQEHKCQQALFTQRSGENEEETLQRAMRDPEVANIMNDPVMQQILQQAQGNPSALQDHMKNPGVRQKIMKLVNAGIIKT
;
A
#
# COMPACT_ATOMS: atom_id res chain seq x y z
N MET A 1 -36.60 11.21 14.82
CA MET A 1 -35.55 11.63 15.77
C MET A 1 -34.60 10.46 16.06
N GLU A 2 -35.10 9.26 16.35
CA GLU A 2 -34.28 8.04 16.53
C GLU A 2 -33.45 7.63 15.30
N SER A 3 -34.00 7.74 14.08
CA SER A 3 -33.27 7.42 12.86
C SER A 3 -32.01 8.28 12.71
N MET A 4 -32.12 9.59 12.91
CA MET A 4 -31.00 10.54 12.82
C MET A 4 -29.89 10.27 13.84
N LEU A 5 -30.24 9.87 15.07
CA LEU A 5 -29.24 9.52 16.11
C LEU A 5 -28.49 8.22 15.80
N MET A 6 -29.16 7.28 15.11
CA MET A 6 -28.55 6.03 14.66
C MET A 6 -27.51 6.28 13.56
N TYR A 7 -27.83 7.12 12.57
CA TYR A 7 -26.88 7.51 11.51
C TYR A 7 -25.66 8.26 12.07
N GLU A 8 -25.87 9.21 12.98
CA GLU A 8 -24.78 9.98 13.63
C GLU A 8 -23.79 9.06 14.38
N THR A 9 -24.31 8.02 15.05
CA THR A 9 -23.49 7.04 15.78
C THR A 9 -22.67 6.17 14.82
N THR A 10 -23.24 5.83 13.67
CA THR A 10 -22.59 5.05 12.60
C THR A 10 -21.43 5.83 11.97
N VAL A 11 -21.64 7.09 11.59
CA VAL A 11 -20.59 7.95 11.00
C VAL A 11 -19.41 8.11 11.95
N LYS A 12 -19.66 8.47 13.21
CA LYS A 12 -18.61 8.58 14.25
C LYS A 12 -17.90 7.24 14.49
N GLY A 13 -18.60 6.12 14.34
CA GLY A 13 -18.01 4.78 14.42
C GLY A 13 -16.95 4.55 13.34
N TYR A 14 -17.29 4.87 12.09
CA TYR A 14 -16.39 4.76 10.94
C TYR A 14 -15.18 5.70 11.05
N ILE A 15 -15.38 6.95 11.50
CA ILE A 15 -14.28 7.89 11.76
C ILE A 15 -13.31 7.33 12.81
N ARG A 16 -13.81 6.76 13.92
CA ARG A 16 -12.95 6.14 14.94
C ARG A 16 -12.21 4.92 14.40
N LYS A 17 -12.88 4.07 13.62
CA LYS A 17 -12.27 2.91 12.96
C LYS A 17 -11.13 3.36 12.04
N SER A 18 -11.34 4.39 11.23
CA SER A 18 -10.30 4.98 10.38
C SER A 18 -9.11 5.48 11.21
N ASN A 19 -9.37 6.19 12.31
CA ASN A 19 -8.31 6.68 13.21
C ASN A 19 -7.47 5.54 13.83
N VAL A 20 -8.10 4.44 14.26
CA VAL A 20 -7.40 3.27 14.80
C VAL A 20 -6.55 2.61 13.72
N LEU A 21 -7.10 2.39 12.53
CA LEU A 21 -6.37 1.80 11.40
C LEU A 21 -5.20 2.69 10.97
N PHE A 22 -5.39 4.01 10.97
CA PHE A 22 -4.35 4.97 10.72
C PHE A 22 -3.22 4.87 11.75
N ALA A 23 -3.55 4.76 13.04
CA ALA A 23 -2.56 4.57 14.11
C ALA A 23 -1.80 3.24 13.96
N MET A 24 -2.46 2.20 13.43
CA MET A 24 -1.85 0.91 13.08
C MET A 24 -1.05 0.95 11.77
N ARG A 25 -0.99 2.10 11.09
CA ARG A 25 -0.36 2.29 9.77
C ARG A 25 -0.96 1.43 8.66
N ASP A 26 -2.19 0.98 8.82
CA ASP A 26 -2.96 0.29 7.77
C ASP A 26 -3.75 1.34 6.96
N TYR A 27 -3.04 2.20 6.23
CA TYR A 27 -3.63 3.40 5.62
C TYR A 27 -4.65 3.07 4.53
N THR A 28 -4.50 1.96 3.82
CA THR A 28 -5.49 1.52 2.82
C THR A 28 -6.84 1.23 3.47
N LYS A 29 -6.86 0.43 4.55
CA LYS A 29 -8.10 0.17 5.29
C LYS A 29 -8.62 1.40 6.03
N ALA A 30 -7.74 2.30 6.47
CA ALA A 30 -8.15 3.56 7.07
C ALA A 30 -8.91 4.46 6.08
N ILE A 31 -8.51 4.45 4.81
CA ILE A 31 -9.21 5.15 3.71
C ILE A 31 -10.56 4.48 3.43
N GLU A 32 -10.62 3.15 3.33
CA GLU A 32 -11.89 2.43 3.16
C GLU A 32 -12.88 2.78 4.29
N ALA A 33 -12.41 2.77 5.54
CA ALA A 33 -13.25 3.11 6.68
C ALA A 33 -13.72 4.58 6.70
N ILE A 34 -12.93 5.53 6.18
CA ILE A 34 -13.35 6.94 6.14
C ILE A 34 -14.28 7.24 4.96
N GLN A 35 -14.17 6.48 3.86
CA GLN A 35 -15.11 6.54 2.74
C GLN A 35 -16.51 6.06 3.16
N GLU A 36 -16.59 4.97 3.92
CA GLU A 36 -17.86 4.53 4.53
C GLU A 36 -18.46 5.61 5.45
N ALA A 37 -17.64 6.37 6.19
CA ALA A 37 -18.14 7.50 6.97
C ALA A 37 -18.76 8.58 6.07
N SER A 38 -18.16 8.86 4.92
CA SER A 38 -18.66 9.81 3.92
C SER A 38 -19.99 9.35 3.30
N ASP A 39 -20.12 8.07 2.97
CA ASP A 39 -21.33 7.51 2.37
C ASP A 39 -22.52 7.55 3.34
N HIS A 40 -22.25 7.55 4.64
CA HIS A 40 -23.26 7.63 5.70
C HIS A 40 -23.50 9.05 6.25
N ASP A 41 -22.72 10.06 5.84
CA ASP A 41 -22.85 11.47 6.27
C ASP A 41 -23.86 12.25 5.40
N GLU A 42 -25.08 11.72 5.28
CA GLU A 42 -26.14 12.29 4.41
C GLU A 42 -26.55 13.72 4.81
N ASP A 43 -26.37 14.10 6.07
CA ASP A 43 -26.70 15.43 6.60
C ASP A 43 -25.49 16.39 6.64
N HIS A 44 -24.34 15.93 6.13
CA HIS A 44 -23.09 16.68 6.03
C HIS A 44 -22.58 17.27 7.35
N LYS A 45 -22.97 16.71 8.50
CA LYS A 45 -22.55 17.20 9.82
C LYS A 45 -21.11 16.87 10.14
N HIS A 46 -20.57 15.81 9.54
CA HIS A 46 -19.22 15.31 9.82
C HIS A 46 -18.24 15.53 8.66
N THR A 47 -18.68 16.14 7.57
CA THR A 47 -17.92 16.31 6.33
C THR A 47 -16.52 16.90 6.57
N SER A 48 -16.39 17.90 7.45
CA SER A 48 -15.08 18.49 7.79
C SER A 48 -14.12 17.50 8.45
N GLU A 49 -14.60 16.71 9.41
CA GLU A 49 -13.81 15.70 10.13
C GLU A 49 -13.42 14.53 9.20
N ILE A 50 -14.35 14.11 8.34
CA ILE A 50 -14.15 13.07 7.33
C ILE A 50 -13.06 13.50 6.35
N GLN A 51 -13.17 14.69 5.76
CA GLN A 51 -12.19 15.22 4.80
C GLN A 51 -10.81 15.38 5.43
N GLN A 52 -10.73 15.87 6.68
CA GLN A 52 -9.46 15.99 7.39
C GLN A 52 -8.78 14.63 7.56
N GLN A 53 -9.55 13.62 7.98
CA GLN A 53 -9.01 12.28 8.19
C GLN A 53 -8.65 11.59 6.87
N GLU A 54 -9.44 11.77 5.81
CA GLU A 54 -9.16 11.26 4.48
C GLU A 54 -7.86 11.84 3.92
N HIS A 55 -7.70 13.17 3.94
CA HIS A 55 -6.47 13.83 3.50
C HIS A 55 -5.26 13.34 4.28
N LYS A 56 -5.39 13.16 5.60
CA LYS A 56 -4.32 12.64 6.45
C LYS A 56 -3.93 11.20 6.06
N CYS A 57 -4.91 10.33 5.80
CA CYS A 57 -4.65 8.96 5.36
C CYS A 57 -3.98 8.92 3.98
N GLN A 58 -4.46 9.71 3.02
CA GLN A 58 -3.90 9.81 1.67
C GLN A 58 -2.45 10.34 1.71
N GLN A 59 -2.20 11.38 2.50
CA GLN A 59 -0.85 11.92 2.68
C GLN A 59 0.08 10.89 3.34
N ALA A 60 -0.38 10.17 4.36
CA ALA A 60 0.43 9.13 5.00
C ALA A 60 0.73 7.95 4.06
N LEU A 61 -0.26 7.54 3.24
CA LEU A 61 -0.07 6.51 2.22
C LEU A 61 0.92 6.98 1.14
N PHE A 62 0.83 8.23 0.72
CA PHE A 62 1.78 8.83 -0.21
C PHE A 62 3.18 8.91 0.39
N THR A 63 3.33 9.46 1.60
CA THR A 63 4.62 9.53 2.31
C THR A 63 5.20 8.15 2.56
N GLN A 64 4.39 7.15 2.91
CA GLN A 64 4.86 5.77 2.98
C GLN A 64 5.44 5.32 1.64
N ARG A 65 4.74 5.57 0.53
CA ARG A 65 5.21 5.18 -0.81
C ARG A 65 6.41 6.01 -1.30
N SER A 66 6.54 7.26 -0.89
CA SER A 66 7.57 8.20 -1.36
C SER A 66 8.80 8.28 -0.44
N GLY A 67 8.67 7.85 0.80
CA GLY A 67 9.70 7.93 1.85
C GLY A 67 10.18 6.57 2.37
N GLU A 68 9.61 5.46 1.89
CA GLU A 68 10.12 4.11 2.20
C GLU A 68 11.59 4.03 1.77
N ASN A 69 12.47 3.84 2.75
CA ASN A 69 13.84 3.42 2.45
C ASN A 69 13.80 2.01 1.83
N GLU A 70 14.92 1.55 1.27
CA GLU A 70 14.98 0.25 0.58
C GLU A 70 14.58 -0.91 1.51
N GLU A 71 14.84 -0.79 2.81
CA GLU A 71 14.51 -1.79 3.80
C GLU A 71 13.00 -1.85 4.13
N GLU A 72 12.33 -0.71 4.26
CA GLU A 72 10.87 -0.66 4.45
C GLU A 72 10.12 -1.12 3.18
N THR A 73 10.62 -0.74 2.00
CA THR A 73 10.11 -1.23 0.71
C THR A 73 10.21 -2.76 0.65
N LEU A 74 11.37 -3.30 1.04
CA LEU A 74 11.61 -4.73 1.09
C LEU A 74 10.68 -5.42 2.09
N GLN A 75 10.54 -4.89 3.31
CA GLN A 75 9.65 -5.47 4.33
C GLN A 75 8.20 -5.50 3.86
N ARG A 76 7.71 -4.43 3.23
CA ARG A 76 6.37 -4.38 2.65
C ARG A 76 6.21 -5.41 1.54
N ALA A 77 7.17 -5.46 0.62
CA ALA A 77 7.15 -6.37 -0.52
C ALA A 77 7.23 -7.84 -0.09
N MET A 78 7.99 -8.16 0.95
CA MET A 78 8.09 -9.50 1.55
C MET A 78 6.80 -10.01 2.22
N ARG A 79 5.79 -9.14 2.45
CA ARG A 79 4.46 -9.57 2.91
C ARG A 79 3.68 -10.30 1.81
N ASP A 80 4.04 -10.10 0.55
CA ASP A 80 3.49 -10.86 -0.58
C ASP A 80 4.24 -12.21 -0.68
N PRO A 81 3.56 -13.36 -0.51
CA PRO A 81 4.19 -14.67 -0.60
C PRO A 81 4.85 -14.94 -1.95
N GLU A 82 4.32 -14.40 -3.05
CA GLU A 82 4.90 -14.59 -4.37
C GLU A 82 6.21 -13.81 -4.51
N VAL A 83 6.24 -12.58 -4.00
CA VAL A 83 7.47 -11.77 -3.96
C VAL A 83 8.51 -12.43 -3.07
N ALA A 84 8.11 -12.90 -1.88
CA ALA A 84 9.00 -13.61 -0.98
C ALA A 84 9.60 -14.87 -1.63
N ASN A 85 8.80 -15.64 -2.36
CA ASN A 85 9.27 -16.81 -3.08
C ASN A 85 10.28 -16.45 -4.18
N ILE A 86 10.05 -15.34 -4.90
CA ILE A 86 10.97 -14.86 -5.93
C ILE A 86 12.30 -14.38 -5.32
N MET A 87 12.24 -13.68 -4.19
CA MET A 87 13.44 -13.16 -3.49
C MET A 87 14.30 -14.28 -2.90
N ASN A 88 13.68 -15.41 -2.54
CA ASN A 88 14.39 -16.61 -2.04
C ASN A 88 14.92 -17.52 -3.16
N ASP A 89 14.62 -17.23 -4.44
CA ASP A 89 15.11 -18.01 -5.57
C ASP A 89 16.61 -17.73 -5.80
N PRO A 90 17.51 -18.72 -5.66
CA PRO A 90 18.95 -18.54 -5.86
C PRO A 90 19.30 -18.00 -7.25
N VAL A 91 18.52 -18.38 -8.27
CA VAL A 91 18.72 -17.88 -9.64
C VAL A 91 18.40 -16.40 -9.72
N MET A 92 17.32 -15.96 -9.08
CA MET A 92 16.93 -14.55 -9.07
C MET A 92 17.93 -13.71 -8.29
N GLN A 93 18.41 -14.19 -7.14
CA GLN A 93 19.45 -13.51 -6.36
C GLN A 93 20.72 -13.30 -7.19
N GLN A 94 21.15 -14.30 -7.95
CA GLN A 94 22.30 -14.19 -8.84
C GLN A 94 22.06 -13.18 -9.98
N ILE A 95 20.87 -13.17 -10.58
CA ILE A 95 20.50 -12.19 -11.62
C ILE A 95 20.52 -10.77 -11.07
N LEU A 96 19.94 -10.53 -9.89
CA LEU A 96 19.92 -9.22 -9.25
C LEU A 96 21.34 -8.74 -8.91
N GLN A 97 22.22 -9.64 -8.43
CA GLN A 97 23.63 -9.32 -8.18
C GLN A 97 24.37 -8.96 -9.47
N GLN A 98 24.14 -9.68 -10.57
CA GLN A 98 24.72 -9.35 -11.88
C GLN A 98 24.21 -8.00 -12.40
N ALA A 99 22.93 -7.70 -12.19
CA ALA A 99 22.31 -6.45 -12.63
C ALA A 99 22.90 -5.21 -11.94
N GLN A 100 23.33 -5.32 -10.67
CA GLN A 100 24.01 -4.24 -9.96
C GLN A 100 25.33 -3.83 -10.64
N GLY A 101 26.07 -4.78 -11.22
CA GLY A 101 27.31 -4.51 -11.95
C GLY A 101 27.12 -4.25 -13.44
N ASN A 102 26.04 -4.76 -14.05
CA ASN A 102 25.76 -4.63 -15.47
C ASN A 102 24.24 -4.63 -15.77
N PRO A 103 23.62 -3.45 -15.94
CA PRO A 103 22.20 -3.34 -16.26
C PRO A 103 21.77 -4.08 -17.53
N SER A 104 22.67 -4.25 -18.51
CA SER A 104 22.38 -5.00 -19.74
C SER A 104 22.19 -6.50 -19.50
N ALA A 105 22.84 -7.07 -18.47
CA ALA A 105 22.67 -8.47 -18.12
C ALA A 105 21.24 -8.77 -17.66
N LEU A 106 20.59 -7.81 -16.97
CA LEU A 106 19.19 -7.94 -16.57
C LEU A 106 18.26 -8.06 -17.80
N GLN A 107 18.50 -7.24 -18.83
CA GLN A 107 17.73 -7.28 -20.08
C GLN A 107 17.88 -8.63 -20.80
N ASP A 108 19.07 -9.22 -20.81
CA ASP A 108 19.30 -10.54 -21.38
C ASP A 108 18.53 -11.63 -20.61
N HIS A 109 18.55 -11.59 -19.28
CA HIS A 109 17.79 -12.52 -18.44
C HIS A 109 16.28 -12.37 -18.63
N MET A 110 15.78 -11.15 -18.88
CA MET A 110 14.37 -10.90 -19.20
C MET A 110 13.91 -11.47 -20.54
N LYS A 111 14.81 -11.95 -21.41
CA LYS A 111 14.42 -12.71 -22.62
C LYS A 111 13.77 -14.05 -22.24
N ASN A 112 14.12 -14.60 -21.07
CA ASN A 112 13.43 -15.78 -20.54
C ASN A 112 12.04 -15.36 -19.98
N PRO A 113 10.93 -15.92 -20.49
CA PRO A 113 9.58 -15.51 -20.07
C PRO A 113 9.32 -15.69 -18.57
N GLY A 114 9.84 -16.76 -17.97
CA GLY A 114 9.65 -17.05 -16.54
C GLY A 114 10.41 -16.06 -15.66
N VAL A 115 11.66 -15.73 -16.03
CA VAL A 115 12.48 -14.73 -15.33
C VAL A 115 11.87 -13.34 -15.47
N ARG A 116 11.40 -12.99 -16.67
CA ARG A 116 10.71 -11.71 -16.93
C ARG A 116 9.49 -11.52 -16.04
N GLN A 117 8.65 -12.54 -15.89
CA GLN A 117 7.48 -12.47 -15.01
C GLN A 117 7.89 -12.19 -13.56
N LYS A 118 8.93 -12.87 -13.07
CA LYS A 118 9.46 -12.66 -11.72
C LYS A 118 10.00 -11.24 -11.53
N ILE A 119 10.82 -10.75 -12.47
CA ILE A 119 11.37 -9.38 -12.43
C ILE A 119 10.25 -8.34 -12.44
N MET A 120 9.23 -8.50 -13.29
CA MET A 120 8.10 -7.57 -13.34
C MET A 120 7.32 -7.52 -12.03
N LYS A 121 7.18 -8.65 -11.32
CA LYS A 121 6.60 -8.65 -9.97
C LYS A 121 7.44 -7.86 -8.98
N LEU A 122 8.78 -7.99 -9.03
CA LEU A 122 9.68 -7.21 -8.17
C LEU A 122 9.67 -5.71 -8.48
N VAL A 123 9.53 -5.33 -9.75
CA VAL A 123 9.35 -3.91 -10.18
C VAL A 123 8.04 -3.36 -9.64
N ASN A 124 6.92 -4.08 -9.81
CA ASN A 124 5.62 -3.66 -9.29
C ASN A 124 5.59 -3.57 -7.76
N ALA A 125 6.39 -4.40 -7.08
CA ALA A 125 6.57 -4.35 -5.64
C ALA A 125 7.46 -3.17 -5.17
N GLY A 126 8.15 -2.50 -6.09
CA GLY A 126 9.07 -1.39 -5.83
C GLY A 126 10.48 -1.83 -5.41
N ILE A 127 10.79 -3.13 -5.46
CA ILE A 127 12.11 -3.67 -5.08
C ILE A 127 13.17 -3.32 -6.14
N ILE A 128 12.83 -3.47 -7.43
CA ILE A 128 13.72 -3.11 -8.53
C ILE A 128 13.30 -1.75 -9.07
N LYS A 129 14.26 -0.82 -9.10
CA LYS A 129 14.13 0.48 -9.77
C LYS A 129 14.78 0.36 -11.15
N THR A 130 13.97 0.20 -12.20
CA THR A 130 14.42 0.20 -13.61
C THR A 130 14.09 1.52 -14.28
#